data_AF-A0A847X431-F1
#
_entry.id   AF-A0A847X431-F1
#
_cell.length_a   1.000
_cell.length_b   1.000
_cell.length_c   1.000
_cell.angle_alpha   90.00
_cell.angle_beta   90.00
_cell.angle_gamma   90.00
#
_symmetry.space_group_name_H-M   'P 1'
#
loop_
_entity.id
_entity.type
_entity.pdbx_description
1 polymer ?
#
loop_
_entity_poly.entity_id
_entity_poly.type
_entity_poly.pdbx_seq_one_letter_code
_entity_poly.pdbx_strand_id
1 'polypeptide(L)'
;MKFETIYISENKRIPNSNLPVILYSSIFQEGKEDYGEDFFELFEKNGWGNSWRNGVYSFHHYHAKAHEVLGCASGWVKVQLGGEEGEIFELKKGKAVLLPAGTGHKRVEASADFSIIGAYPHNQSPDLNKEDSEKYAENKESIQKVRNPEKDPVTGEEGPAVKEWK
;
A
#
# COMPACT_ATOMS: atom_id res chain seq x y z
N MET A 1 -11.58 -8.73 -11.96
CA MET A 1 -10.45 -8.32 -11.11
C MET A 1 -9.20 -9.06 -11.56
N LYS A 2 -8.07 -8.37 -11.66
CA LYS A 2 -6.75 -8.97 -11.89
C LYS A 2 -5.79 -8.47 -10.81
N PHE A 3 -4.87 -9.32 -10.39
CA PHE A 3 -3.80 -8.92 -9.48
C PHE A 3 -2.45 -9.51 -9.88
N GLU A 4 -1.39 -8.85 -9.45
CA GLU A 4 0.00 -9.27 -9.59
C GLU A 4 0.70 -9.12 -8.24
N THR A 5 1.72 -9.95 -7.98
CA THR A 5 2.49 -9.91 -6.74
C THR A 5 3.95 -9.56 -7.01
N ILE A 6 4.54 -8.74 -6.15
CA ILE A 6 5.94 -8.33 -6.21
C ILE A 6 6.59 -8.60 -4.87
N TYR A 7 7.67 -9.39 -4.87
CA TYR A 7 8.49 -9.62 -3.69
C TYR A 7 9.61 -8.61 -3.63
N ILE A 8 9.75 -7.95 -2.48
CA ILE A 8 10.77 -6.93 -2.26
C ILE A 8 11.69 -7.42 -1.15
N SER A 9 12.95 -7.66 -1.49
CA SER A 9 13.93 -8.10 -0.51
C SER A 9 14.22 -7.02 0.54
N GLU A 10 14.44 -7.45 1.79
CA GLU A 10 15.03 -6.60 2.82
C GLU A 10 16.35 -5.99 2.32
N ASN A 11 16.61 -4.74 2.71
CA ASN A 11 17.94 -4.16 2.63
C ASN A 11 18.31 -3.50 3.96
N LYS A 12 19.57 -3.08 4.11
CA LYS A 12 20.10 -2.56 5.38
C LYS A 12 19.52 -1.20 5.82
N ARG A 13 18.74 -0.53 4.97
CA ARG A 13 18.20 0.83 5.20
C ARG A 13 16.70 0.82 5.43
N ILE A 14 15.98 -0.13 4.82
CA ILE A 14 14.54 -0.30 4.89
C ILE A 14 14.22 -1.78 5.10
N PRO A 15 13.44 -2.16 6.13
CA PRO A 15 13.18 -3.56 6.43
C PRO A 15 12.49 -4.34 5.31
N ASN A 16 11.59 -3.70 4.54
CA ASN A 16 10.67 -4.35 3.60
C ASN A 16 9.89 -5.49 4.28
N SER A 17 9.34 -6.41 3.50
CA SER A 17 8.48 -7.47 4.02
C SER A 17 8.74 -8.80 3.32
N ASN A 18 8.55 -9.89 4.06
CA ASN A 18 8.52 -11.24 3.49
C ASN A 18 7.19 -11.52 2.77
N LEU A 19 6.18 -10.71 3.03
CA LEU A 19 4.91 -10.76 2.32
C LEU A 19 5.05 -10.01 0.99
N PRO A 20 4.41 -10.47 -0.10
CA PRO A 20 4.45 -9.77 -1.37
C PRO A 20 3.57 -8.51 -1.34
N VAL A 21 4.03 -7.46 -2.02
CA VAL A 21 3.17 -6.35 -2.46
C VAL A 21 2.16 -6.88 -3.47
N ILE A 22 0.92 -6.40 -3.41
CA ILE A 22 -0.15 -6.83 -4.32
C ILE A 22 -0.63 -5.63 -5.14
N LEU A 23 -0.55 -5.74 -6.45
CA LEU A 23 -1.06 -4.74 -7.39
C LEU A 23 -2.42 -5.19 -7.92
N TYR A 24 -3.46 -4.38 -7.77
CA TYR A 24 -4.82 -4.67 -8.24
C TYR A 24 -5.15 -3.82 -9.46
N SER A 25 -5.79 -4.45 -10.44
CA SER A 25 -6.28 -3.79 -11.64
C SER A 25 -7.65 -4.32 -12.06
N SER A 26 -8.35 -3.54 -12.89
CA SER A 26 -9.74 -3.83 -13.26
C SER A 26 -10.64 -3.96 -12.03
N ILE A 27 -10.51 -3.00 -11.10
CA ILE A 27 -11.29 -2.91 -9.86
C ILE A 27 -12.70 -2.39 -10.16
N PHE A 28 -12.77 -1.29 -10.89
CA PHE A 28 -14.01 -0.61 -11.25
C PHE A 28 -14.23 -0.67 -12.76
N GLN A 29 -15.48 -0.41 -13.18
CA GLN A 29 -15.77 -0.11 -14.58
C GLN A 29 -15.12 1.23 -14.95
N GLU A 30 -14.51 1.29 -16.12
CA GLU A 30 -13.92 2.52 -16.65
C GLU A 30 -14.99 3.56 -16.95
N GLY A 31 -14.64 4.85 -16.86
CA GLY A 31 -15.51 5.95 -17.26
C GLY A 31 -15.67 7.07 -16.23
N LYS A 32 -15.19 6.89 -14.98
CA LYS A 32 -15.16 7.98 -14.00
C LYS A 32 -13.88 8.80 -14.10
N GLU A 33 -14.00 10.09 -13.81
CA GLU A 33 -12.85 10.98 -13.65
C GLU A 33 -12.14 10.74 -12.31
N ASP A 34 -12.92 10.46 -11.27
CA ASP A 34 -12.48 10.24 -9.90
C ASP A 34 -13.18 9.03 -9.28
N TYR A 35 -12.40 8.16 -8.62
CA TYR A 35 -12.86 6.96 -7.91
C TYR A 35 -12.71 7.09 -6.38
N GLY A 36 -12.56 8.30 -5.84
CA GLY A 36 -12.25 8.51 -4.42
C GLY A 36 -13.31 7.93 -3.49
N GLU A 37 -14.59 8.25 -3.72
CA GLU A 37 -15.71 7.71 -2.94
C GLU A 37 -15.81 6.18 -3.10
N ASP A 38 -15.62 5.67 -4.33
CA ASP A 38 -15.64 4.23 -4.60
C ASP A 38 -14.57 3.48 -3.79
N PHE A 39 -13.36 4.05 -3.65
CA PHE A 39 -12.31 3.46 -2.83
C PHE A 39 -12.60 3.56 -1.33
N PHE A 40 -13.12 4.70 -0.85
CA PHE A 40 -13.52 4.83 0.55
C PHE A 40 -14.54 3.75 0.95
N GLU A 41 -15.60 3.59 0.15
CA GLU A 41 -16.64 2.59 0.39
C GLU A 41 -16.10 1.16 0.28
N LEU A 42 -15.27 0.89 -0.73
CA LEU A 42 -14.70 -0.44 -0.95
C LEU A 42 -13.80 -0.88 0.20
N PHE A 43 -12.89 0.00 0.64
CA PHE A 43 -11.99 -0.29 1.76
C PHE A 43 -12.78 -0.47 3.05
N GLU A 44 -13.68 0.45 3.38
CA GLU A 44 -14.48 0.39 4.61
C GLU A 44 -15.31 -0.90 4.67
N LYS A 45 -15.97 -1.25 3.57
CA LYS A 45 -16.76 -2.50 3.46
C LYS A 45 -15.92 -3.76 3.75
N ASN A 46 -14.63 -3.71 3.44
CA ASN A 46 -13.70 -4.82 3.67
C ASN A 46 -12.94 -4.71 4.99
N GLY A 47 -13.31 -3.80 5.89
CA GLY A 47 -12.65 -3.65 7.19
C GLY A 47 -11.30 -2.92 7.12
N TRP A 48 -11.13 -2.07 6.10
CA TRP A 48 -10.00 -1.18 5.95
C TRP A 48 -10.48 0.26 6.09
N GLY A 49 -10.07 0.90 7.18
CA GLY A 49 -10.58 2.19 7.59
C GLY A 49 -9.46 3.14 7.99
N ASN A 50 -9.81 4.16 8.80
CA ASN A 50 -8.96 5.34 9.04
C ASN A 50 -8.49 5.96 7.71
N SER A 51 -9.38 5.90 6.73
CA SER A 51 -9.07 6.22 5.35
C SER A 51 -8.86 7.71 5.18
N TRP A 52 -7.98 8.08 4.26
CA TRP A 52 -7.64 9.47 3.97
C TRP A 52 -7.49 9.67 2.46
N ARG A 53 -7.61 10.93 2.03
CA ARG A 53 -7.40 11.33 0.63
C ARG A 53 -6.29 12.38 0.56
N ASN A 54 -5.20 12.08 -0.13
CA ASN A 54 -4.06 13.00 -0.31
C ASN A 54 -3.16 12.52 -1.47
N GLY A 55 -1.84 12.58 -1.30
CA GLY A 55 -0.84 11.96 -2.17
C GLY A 55 0.13 11.07 -1.38
N VAL A 56 1.22 10.67 -2.02
CA VAL A 56 2.30 9.87 -1.44
C VAL A 56 3.53 10.77 -1.19
N TYR A 57 4.21 10.59 -0.06
CA TYR A 57 5.42 11.36 0.28
C TYR A 57 6.52 11.21 -0.78
N SER A 58 7.29 12.28 -1.00
CA SER A 58 8.41 12.30 -1.94
C SER A 58 9.72 11.73 -1.38
N PHE A 59 9.70 11.19 -0.16
CA PHE A 59 10.83 10.52 0.48
C PHE A 59 10.45 9.08 0.83
N HIS A 60 11.45 8.19 0.85
CA HIS A 60 11.22 6.80 1.24
C HIS A 60 10.74 6.72 2.69
N HIS A 61 9.57 6.14 2.85
CA HIS A 61 8.95 5.89 4.15
C HIS A 61 8.32 4.50 4.19
N TYR A 62 8.05 4.04 5.40
CA TYR A 62 7.36 2.78 5.64
C TYR A 62 6.61 2.80 6.97
N HIS A 63 5.64 1.91 7.09
CA HIS A 63 4.88 1.65 8.31
C HIS A 63 5.36 0.34 8.93
N ALA A 64 5.80 0.36 10.18
CA ALA A 64 6.23 -0.83 10.91
C ALA A 64 5.10 -1.48 11.72
N LYS A 65 3.98 -0.76 11.91
CA LYS A 65 2.85 -1.17 12.76
C LYS A 65 1.54 -1.44 12.01
N ALA A 66 1.50 -1.21 10.71
CA ALA A 66 0.30 -1.42 9.90
C ALA A 66 0.63 -1.83 8.46
N HIS A 67 -0.21 -2.68 7.88
CA HIS A 67 -0.32 -2.80 6.42
C HIS A 67 -1.06 -1.58 5.87
N GLU A 68 -0.82 -1.22 4.61
CA GLU A 68 -1.43 -0.06 3.98
C GLU A 68 -1.94 -0.40 2.58
N VAL A 69 -3.16 0.00 2.26
CA VAL A 69 -3.68 -0.03 0.89
C VAL A 69 -3.76 1.38 0.34
N LEU A 70 -3.34 1.56 -0.91
CA LEU A 70 -3.40 2.82 -1.64
C LEU A 70 -4.21 2.63 -2.93
N GLY A 71 -5.35 3.30 -3.04
CA GLY A 71 -6.21 3.33 -4.23
C GLY A 71 -6.07 4.65 -5.00
N CYS A 72 -5.65 4.60 -6.27
CA CYS A 72 -5.49 5.81 -7.08
C CYS A 72 -6.87 6.34 -7.52
N ALA A 73 -7.33 7.42 -6.91
CA ALA A 73 -8.64 8.01 -7.19
C ALA A 73 -8.69 8.67 -8.58
N SER A 74 -7.67 9.46 -8.90
CA SER A 74 -7.56 10.25 -10.14
C SER A 74 -6.09 10.36 -10.58
N GLY A 75 -5.87 10.67 -11.86
CA GLY A 75 -4.54 10.79 -12.44
C GLY A 75 -3.71 9.50 -12.46
N TRP A 76 -2.40 9.65 -12.28
CA TRP A 76 -1.44 8.57 -12.12
C TRP A 76 -0.26 8.98 -11.23
N VAL A 77 0.40 7.99 -10.65
CA VAL A 77 1.61 8.16 -9.83
C VAL A 77 2.65 7.09 -10.15
N LYS A 78 3.92 7.49 -10.22
CA LYS A 78 5.05 6.57 -10.18
C LYS A 78 5.55 6.46 -8.75
N VAL A 79 5.51 5.23 -8.22
CA VAL A 79 5.95 4.92 -6.86
C VAL A 79 7.17 4.01 -6.96
N GLN A 80 8.24 4.38 -6.25
CA GLN A 80 9.38 3.51 -6.06
C GLN A 80 9.17 2.68 -4.80
N LEU A 81 9.38 1.37 -4.89
CA LEU A 81 9.21 0.44 -3.79
C LEU A 81 10.54 -0.20 -3.38
N GLY A 82 10.75 -0.33 -2.08
CA GLY A 82 11.87 -1.09 -1.52
C GLY A 82 13.11 -0.27 -1.17
N GLY A 83 13.18 1.02 -1.55
CA GLY A 83 14.33 1.89 -1.31
C GLY A 83 14.92 2.46 -2.60
N GLU A 84 16.07 3.12 -2.51
CA GLU A 84 16.68 3.84 -3.64
C GLU A 84 17.03 2.95 -4.85
N GLU A 85 17.37 1.69 -4.62
CA GLU A 85 17.62 0.69 -5.69
C GLU A 85 16.35 -0.11 -6.06
N GLY A 86 15.21 0.33 -5.53
CA GLY A 86 13.93 -0.34 -5.66
C GLY A 86 13.25 -0.13 -7.01
N GLU A 87 12.34 -1.02 -7.36
CA GLU A 87 11.58 -0.93 -8.61
C GLU A 87 10.59 0.23 -8.59
N ILE A 88 10.45 0.89 -9.74
CA ILE A 88 9.46 1.95 -9.96
C ILE A 88 8.30 1.36 -10.75
N PHE A 89 7.09 1.49 -10.22
CA PHE A 89 5.87 1.12 -10.94
C PHE A 89 4.92 2.31 -11.06
N GLU A 90 4.04 2.24 -12.06
CA GLU A 90 3.01 3.25 -12.29
C GLU A 90 1.64 2.74 -11.82
N LEU A 91 1.04 3.47 -10.89
CA LEU A 91 -0.35 3.26 -10.45
C LEU A 91 -1.25 4.30 -11.13
N LYS A 92 -2.27 3.83 -11.84
CA LYS A 92 -3.25 4.68 -12.55
C LYS A 92 -4.58 4.70 -11.82
N LYS A 93 -5.40 5.72 -12.08
CA LYS A 93 -6.75 5.82 -11.55
C LYS A 93 -7.55 4.52 -11.67
N GLY A 94 -8.30 4.18 -10.62
CA GLY A 94 -9.09 2.95 -10.53
C GLY A 94 -8.28 1.67 -10.29
N LYS A 95 -6.98 1.79 -10.01
CA LYS A 95 -6.10 0.70 -9.55
C LYS A 95 -5.68 0.93 -8.11
N ALA A 96 -5.25 -0.14 -7.44
CA ALA A 96 -4.77 -0.08 -6.06
C ALA A 96 -3.48 -0.89 -5.88
N VAL A 97 -2.73 -0.55 -4.85
CA VAL A 97 -1.60 -1.34 -4.34
C VAL A 97 -1.81 -1.62 -2.87
N LEU A 98 -1.58 -2.87 -2.45
CA LEU A 98 -1.52 -3.26 -1.06
C LEU A 98 -0.07 -3.50 -0.65
N LEU A 99 0.36 -2.76 0.36
CA LEU A 99 1.70 -2.71 0.90
C LEU A 99 1.72 -3.43 2.26
N PRO A 100 2.45 -4.55 2.37
CA PRO A 100 2.74 -5.13 3.66
C PRO A 100 3.49 -4.15 4.58
N ALA A 101 3.31 -4.28 5.90
CA ALA A 101 4.13 -3.56 6.86
C ALA A 101 5.62 -3.77 6.56
N GLY A 102 6.39 -2.68 6.65
CA GLY A 102 7.81 -2.61 6.32
C GLY A 102 8.12 -2.18 4.90
N THR A 103 7.16 -2.24 3.97
CA THR A 103 7.39 -1.88 2.56
C THR A 103 7.78 -0.41 2.41
N GLY A 104 9.06 -0.17 2.08
CA GLY A 104 9.52 1.17 1.74
C GLY A 104 8.86 1.66 0.48
N HIS A 105 8.36 2.89 0.48
CA HIS A 105 7.83 3.48 -0.73
C HIS A 105 7.98 5.00 -0.77
N LYS A 106 8.09 5.57 -1.98
CA LYS A 106 8.03 7.02 -2.22
C LYS A 106 7.41 7.34 -3.56
N ARG A 107 6.83 8.52 -3.65
CA ARG A 107 6.44 9.14 -4.92
C ARG A 107 7.67 9.65 -5.65
N VAL A 108 7.84 9.22 -6.89
CA VAL A 108 8.85 9.74 -7.82
C VAL A 108 8.26 10.87 -8.67
N GLU A 109 7.10 10.62 -9.25
CA GLU A 109 6.43 11.52 -10.19
C GLU A 109 4.93 11.27 -10.11
N ALA A 110 4.11 12.28 -10.43
CA ALA A 110 2.67 12.13 -10.54
C ALA A 110 2.10 13.13 -11.55
N SER A 111 0.91 12.84 -12.09
CA SER A 111 0.16 13.80 -12.88
C SER A 111 -0.36 14.96 -12.03
N ALA A 112 -0.75 16.06 -12.69
CA ALA A 112 -1.25 17.26 -12.02
C ALA A 112 -2.58 17.03 -11.28
N ASP A 113 -3.39 16.09 -11.75
CA ASP A 113 -4.69 15.70 -11.19
C ASP A 113 -4.59 14.49 -10.24
N PHE A 114 -3.38 14.06 -9.85
CA PHE A 114 -3.19 12.89 -9.01
C PHE A 114 -3.80 13.04 -7.62
N SER A 115 -4.60 12.04 -7.22
CA SER A 115 -5.10 11.88 -5.87
C SER A 115 -5.15 10.40 -5.50
N ILE A 116 -4.80 10.07 -4.26
CA ILE A 116 -4.82 8.70 -3.74
C ILE A 116 -5.64 8.60 -2.45
N ILE A 117 -6.29 7.45 -2.27
CA ILE A 117 -6.96 7.06 -1.03
C ILE A 117 -6.08 6.06 -0.31
N GLY A 118 -5.67 6.36 0.91
CA GLY A 118 -4.99 5.40 1.78
C GLY A 118 -5.92 4.86 2.86
N ALA A 119 -5.74 3.60 3.25
CA ALA A 119 -6.48 2.98 4.34
C ALA A 119 -5.65 1.87 5.02
N TYR A 120 -6.06 1.48 6.23
CA TYR A 120 -5.36 0.52 7.08
C TYR A 120 -6.35 -0.53 7.62
N PRO A 121 -5.92 -1.78 7.91
CA PRO A 121 -6.81 -2.75 8.53
C PRO A 121 -7.36 -2.24 9.86
N HIS A 122 -8.63 -2.54 10.14
CA HIS A 122 -9.21 -2.24 11.45
C HIS A 122 -8.36 -2.88 12.56
N ASN A 123 -8.06 -2.10 13.61
CA ASN A 123 -7.12 -2.42 14.70
C ASN A 123 -5.62 -2.23 14.40
N GLN A 124 -5.26 -1.68 13.25
CA GLN A 124 -3.88 -1.25 12.98
C GLN A 124 -3.80 0.28 12.94
N SER A 125 -2.72 0.82 13.50
CA SER A 125 -2.45 2.26 13.47
C SER A 125 -1.06 2.48 12.87
N PRO A 126 -0.96 3.19 11.75
CA PRO A 126 0.32 3.39 11.07
C PRO A 126 1.24 4.28 11.89
N ASP A 127 2.53 4.03 11.78
CA ASP A 127 3.62 4.87 12.26
C ASP A 127 4.49 5.32 11.09
N LEU A 128 5.05 6.52 11.11
CA LEU A 128 5.86 7.01 9.99
C LEU A 128 7.35 6.81 10.27
N ASN A 129 7.98 5.88 9.56
CA ASN A 129 9.43 5.66 9.59
C ASN A 129 10.06 6.04 8.25
N LYS A 130 11.33 6.42 8.28
CA LYS A 130 12.13 6.79 7.10
C LYS A 130 13.27 5.78 6.91
N GLU A 131 13.88 5.81 5.73
CA GLU A 131 15.16 5.14 5.52
C GLU A 131 16.20 5.53 6.59
N ASP A 132 17.09 4.58 6.93
CA ASP A 132 18.13 4.74 7.97
C ASP A 132 17.59 5.15 9.35
N SER A 133 16.35 4.78 9.66
CA SER A 133 15.80 4.98 10.99
C SER A 133 16.68 4.33 12.06
N GLU A 134 17.01 5.06 13.12
CA GLU A 134 17.70 4.51 14.31
C GLU A 134 16.92 3.35 14.95
N LYS A 135 15.61 3.28 14.67
CA LYS A 135 14.72 2.20 15.11
C LYS A 135 14.68 1.02 14.16
N TYR A 136 15.60 0.91 13.19
CA TYR A 136 15.59 -0.16 12.18
C TYR A 136 15.38 -1.55 12.78
N ALA A 137 16.16 -1.91 13.81
CA ALA A 137 16.08 -3.20 14.47
C ALA A 137 14.71 -3.43 15.16
N GLU A 138 14.24 -2.45 15.94
CA GLU A 138 12.94 -2.49 16.61
C GLU A 138 11.78 -2.57 15.61
N ASN A 139 11.88 -1.83 14.51
CA ASN A 139 10.89 -1.80 13.45
C ASN A 139 10.82 -3.17 12.75
N LYS A 140 11.98 -3.79 12.48
CA LYS A 140 12.03 -5.14 11.92
C LYS A 140 11.30 -6.15 12.80
N GLU A 141 11.51 -6.10 14.11
CA GLU A 141 10.77 -6.95 15.07
C GLU A 141 9.27 -6.63 15.11
N SER A 142 8.91 -5.36 15.00
CA SER A 142 7.51 -4.91 15.02
C SER A 142 6.74 -5.39 13.79
N ILE A 143 7.36 -5.32 12.61
CA ILE A 143 6.78 -5.76 11.34
C ILE A 143 6.37 -7.23 11.40
N GLN A 144 7.19 -8.11 11.99
CA GLN A 144 6.87 -9.53 12.14
C GLN A 144 5.69 -9.81 13.07
N LYS A 145 5.26 -8.82 13.87
CA LYS A 145 4.14 -8.92 14.81
C LYS A 145 2.86 -8.30 14.25
N VAL A 146 2.93 -7.62 13.09
CA VAL A 146 1.74 -7.08 12.42
C VAL A 146 0.89 -8.25 11.95
N ARG A 147 -0.37 -8.27 12.36
CA ARG A 147 -1.31 -9.33 12.01
C ARG A 147 -1.76 -9.16 10.57
N ASN A 148 -1.80 -10.26 9.82
CA ASN A 148 -2.44 -10.26 8.52
C ASN A 148 -3.93 -9.86 8.65
N PRO A 149 -4.46 -9.12 7.67
CA PRO A 149 -5.84 -8.65 7.67
C PRO A 149 -6.82 -9.83 7.52
N GLU A 150 -8.00 -9.74 8.14
CA GLU A 150 -9.05 -10.76 8.00
C GLU A 150 -9.66 -10.80 6.60
N LYS A 151 -9.64 -9.65 5.90
CA LYS A 151 -10.18 -9.47 4.55
C LYS A 151 -9.20 -8.69 3.69
N ASP A 152 -9.14 -9.05 2.42
CA ASP A 152 -8.45 -8.28 1.39
C ASP A 152 -9.18 -6.95 1.14
N PRO A 153 -8.47 -5.82 1.00
CA PRO A 153 -9.10 -4.50 0.90
C PRO A 153 -9.95 -4.33 -0.36
N VAL A 154 -9.70 -5.13 -1.40
CA VAL A 154 -10.36 -5.00 -2.70
C VAL A 154 -11.32 -6.15 -2.97
N THR A 155 -10.98 -7.36 -2.53
CA THR A 155 -11.71 -8.60 -2.86
C THR A 155 -12.28 -9.35 -1.67
N GLY A 156 -12.14 -8.81 -0.45
CA GLY A 156 -12.76 -9.37 0.75
C GLY A 156 -12.16 -10.72 1.17
N GLU A 157 -13.01 -11.66 1.53
CA GLU A 157 -12.63 -12.94 2.17
C GLU A 157 -11.83 -13.89 1.26
N GLU A 158 -11.93 -13.72 -0.06
CA GLU A 158 -11.27 -14.60 -1.03
C GLU A 158 -10.07 -13.96 -1.74
N GLY A 159 -9.59 -12.82 -1.22
CA GLY A 159 -8.56 -12.05 -1.88
C GLY A 159 -7.14 -12.58 -1.74
N PRO A 160 -6.22 -12.09 -2.58
CA PRO A 160 -4.82 -12.49 -2.55
C PRO A 160 -4.14 -12.19 -1.22
N ALA A 161 -4.51 -11.11 -0.50
CA ALA A 161 -3.97 -10.87 0.84
C ALA A 161 -4.30 -12.01 1.82
N VAL A 162 -5.49 -12.59 1.74
CA VAL A 162 -5.92 -13.69 2.62
C VAL A 162 -5.30 -15.03 2.19
N LYS A 163 -5.05 -15.22 0.89
CA LYS A 163 -4.56 -16.49 0.32
C LYS A 163 -3.04 -16.61 0.29
N GLU A 164 -2.36 -15.50 -0.02
CA GLU A 164 -0.91 -15.46 -0.28
C GLU A 164 -0.10 -15.00 0.94
N TRP A 165 -0.67 -14.16 1.83
CA TRP A 165 0.04 -13.74 3.04
C TRP A 165 -0.11 -14.81 4.12
N LYS A 166 0.87 -15.72 4.17
CA LYS A 166 0.97 -16.82 5.15
C LYS A 166 2.05 -16.56 6.17
#